data_AF-A0A8T1V9J0-F1
#
_entry.id   AF-A0A8T1V9J0-F1
#
_cell.length_a   1.000
_cell.length_b   1.000
_cell.length_c   1.000
_cell.angle_alpha   90.00
_cell.angle_beta   90.00
_cell.angle_gamma   90.00
#
_symmetry.space_group_name_H-M   'P 1'
#
loop_
_entity.id
_entity.type
_entity.pdbx_description
1 polymer ?
#
loop_
_entity_poly.entity_id
_entity_poly.type
_entity_poly.pdbx_seq_one_letter_code
_entity_poly.pdbx_strand_id
1 'polypeptide(L)'
;MGSHLSVLISAAMLFATLVYYYKMVLLTEMTTEASLFNTLYAEYATPQMMDSLRAVEEFWLLPDATPEQIACHSHDDGLWDRKFDYDWQRLLHWYRKLVYFHRMGLLHSRFFQEFPGVSRTREFIRHVEPFALGTCQLYQESNCSEVFDYLRELYDLPKRKALTCEGQDNAVAKETATEAVKEEL
;
A
#
# COMPACT_ATOMS: atom_id res chain seq x y z
N MET A 1 16.75 -63.47 2.61
CA MET A 1 15.69 -62.77 1.82
C MET A 1 14.85 -61.80 2.64
N GLY A 2 14.61 -62.00 3.96
CA GLY A 2 13.77 -61.09 4.76
C GLY A 2 14.34 -59.68 5.02
N SER A 3 15.66 -59.52 5.14
CA SER A 3 16.29 -58.21 5.40
C SER A 3 16.09 -57.20 4.26
N HIS A 4 16.26 -57.61 3.00
CA HIS A 4 16.03 -56.73 1.84
C HIS A 4 14.58 -56.29 1.71
N LEU A 5 13.62 -57.18 2.03
CA LEU A 5 12.19 -56.85 2.02
C LEU A 5 11.86 -55.80 3.09
N SER A 6 12.42 -55.96 4.30
CA SER A 6 12.22 -54.98 5.38
C SER A 6 12.78 -53.61 5.03
N VAL A 7 13.97 -53.54 4.41
CA VAL A 7 14.58 -52.25 4.00
C VAL A 7 13.72 -51.58 2.92
N LEU A 8 13.21 -52.33 1.94
CA LEU A 8 12.34 -51.78 0.90
C LEU A 8 11.02 -51.26 1.47
N ILE A 9 10.41 -51.98 2.41
CA ILE A 9 9.17 -51.53 3.09
C ILE A 9 9.43 -50.26 3.90
N SER A 10 10.52 -50.20 4.67
CA SER A 10 10.88 -49.00 5.44
C SER A 10 11.17 -47.80 4.54
N ALA A 11 11.89 -47.99 3.43
CA ALA A 11 12.16 -46.94 2.45
C ALA A 11 10.88 -46.45 1.77
N ALA A 12 9.96 -47.36 1.40
CA ALA A 12 8.67 -47.00 0.82
C ALA A 12 7.79 -46.24 1.82
N MET A 13 7.76 -46.65 3.09
CA MET A 13 7.03 -45.93 4.15
C MET A 13 7.61 -44.55 4.42
N LEU A 14 8.95 -44.42 4.42
CA LEU A 14 9.61 -43.12 4.57
C LEU A 14 9.30 -42.20 3.37
N PHE A 15 9.34 -42.73 2.14
CA PHE A 15 8.96 -41.96 0.96
C PHE A 15 7.48 -41.52 1.00
N ALA A 16 6.57 -42.43 1.34
CA ALA A 16 5.15 -42.14 1.45
C ALA A 16 4.86 -41.07 2.52
N THR A 17 5.53 -41.15 3.67
CA THR A 17 5.39 -40.14 4.74
C THR A 17 5.95 -38.79 4.31
N LEU A 18 7.11 -38.74 3.64
CA LEU A 18 7.65 -37.48 3.09
C LEU A 18 6.69 -36.84 2.07
N VAL A 19 6.14 -37.63 1.15
CA VAL A 19 5.15 -37.15 0.17
C VAL A 19 3.89 -36.65 0.87
N TYR A 20 3.40 -37.37 1.87
CA TYR A 20 2.23 -36.97 2.66
C TYR A 20 2.47 -35.63 3.38
N TYR A 21 3.59 -35.49 4.09
CA TYR A 21 3.94 -34.25 4.78
C TYR A 21 4.10 -33.09 3.80
N TYR A 22 4.78 -33.31 2.67
CA TYR A 22 4.92 -32.29 1.63
C TYR A 22 3.55 -31.81 1.11
N LYS A 23 2.63 -32.74 0.84
CA LYS A 23 1.28 -32.41 0.37
C LYS A 23 0.45 -31.71 1.45
N MET A 24 0.58 -32.10 2.72
CA MET A 24 -0.09 -31.44 3.83
C MET A 24 0.41 -30.01 4.04
N VAL A 25 1.71 -29.76 3.93
CA VAL A 25 2.28 -28.41 4.01
C VAL A 25 1.75 -27.54 2.86
N LEU A 26 1.82 -28.04 1.63
CA LEU A 26 1.31 -27.33 0.45
C LEU A 26 -0.19 -27.00 0.58
N LEU A 27 -1.00 -27.95 1.03
CA LEU A 27 -2.44 -27.75 1.24
C LEU A 27 -2.70 -26.69 2.32
N THR A 28 -1.90 -26.71 3.38
CA THR A 28 -2.00 -25.74 4.49
C THR A 28 -1.69 -24.34 3.99
N GLU A 29 -0.57 -24.16 3.27
CA GLU A 29 -0.18 -22.88 2.66
C GLU A 29 -1.30 -22.33 1.77
N MET A 30 -1.78 -23.13 0.82
CA MET A 30 -2.86 -22.74 -0.10
C MET A 30 -4.15 -22.36 0.63
N THR A 31 -4.49 -23.08 1.71
CA THR A 31 -5.70 -22.82 2.50
C THR A 31 -5.57 -21.52 3.30
N THR A 32 -4.41 -21.29 3.93
CA THR A 32 -4.14 -20.05 4.68
C THR A 32 -4.16 -18.84 3.76
N GLU A 33 -3.55 -18.95 2.58
CA GLU A 33 -3.53 -17.89 1.58
C GLU A 33 -4.94 -17.58 1.06
N ALA A 34 -5.74 -18.60 0.72
CA ALA A 34 -7.12 -18.43 0.29
C ALA A 34 -8.00 -17.77 1.37
N SER A 35 -7.82 -18.15 2.64
CA SER A 35 -8.53 -17.51 3.75
C SER A 35 -8.14 -16.05 3.90
N LEU A 36 -6.85 -15.73 3.82
CA LEU A 36 -6.33 -14.36 3.92
C LEU A 36 -6.83 -13.49 2.77
N PHE A 37 -6.81 -14.02 1.55
CA PHE A 37 -7.35 -13.34 0.37
C PHE A 37 -8.86 -13.07 0.53
N ASN A 38 -9.64 -14.06 0.98
CA ASN A 38 -11.07 -13.88 1.22
C ASN A 38 -11.35 -12.80 2.28
N THR A 39 -10.55 -12.75 3.35
CA THR A 39 -10.67 -11.67 4.36
C THR A 39 -10.39 -10.30 3.76
N LEU A 40 -9.31 -10.15 2.98
CA LEU A 40 -8.98 -8.88 2.32
C LEU A 40 -10.05 -8.44 1.33
N TYR A 41 -10.57 -9.39 0.55
CA TYR A 41 -11.63 -9.15 -0.41
C TYR A 41 -12.94 -8.74 0.28
N ALA A 42 -13.34 -9.46 1.34
CA ALA A 42 -14.53 -9.14 2.11
C ALA A 42 -14.42 -7.77 2.79
N GLU A 43 -13.24 -7.43 3.31
CA GLU A 43 -12.96 -6.11 3.89
C GLU A 43 -13.10 -4.99 2.85
N TYR A 44 -12.59 -5.22 1.63
CA TYR A 44 -12.74 -4.26 0.53
C TYR A 44 -14.20 -4.09 0.09
N ALA A 45 -14.99 -5.17 0.14
CA ALA A 45 -16.40 -5.16 -0.24
C ALA A 45 -17.34 -4.60 0.85
N THR A 46 -16.80 -4.13 1.98
CA THR A 46 -17.63 -3.54 3.04
C THR A 46 -18.29 -2.24 2.56
N PRO A 47 -19.51 -1.90 3.01
CA PRO A 47 -20.17 -0.64 2.66
C PRO A 47 -19.30 0.57 2.99
N GLN A 48 -18.62 0.51 4.12
CA GLN A 48 -17.69 1.52 4.61
C GLN A 48 -16.50 1.77 3.67
N MET A 49 -15.94 0.72 3.06
CA MET A 49 -14.88 0.86 2.07
C MET A 49 -15.42 1.45 0.76
N MET A 50 -16.59 0.98 0.32
CA MET A 50 -17.24 1.46 -0.91
C MET A 50 -17.64 2.94 -0.79
N ASP A 51 -18.09 3.37 0.38
CA ASP A 51 -18.40 4.76 0.66
C ASP A 51 -17.12 5.62 0.67
N SER A 52 -16.02 5.12 1.24
CA SER A 52 -14.73 5.82 1.19
C SER A 52 -14.16 5.93 -0.24
N LEU A 53 -14.30 4.88 -1.06
CA LEU A 53 -13.95 4.92 -2.48
C LEU A 53 -14.76 5.99 -3.21
N ARG A 54 -16.08 5.99 -3.01
CA ARG A 54 -16.98 6.97 -3.64
C ARG A 54 -16.65 8.39 -3.19
N ALA A 55 -16.41 8.61 -1.90
CA ALA A 55 -16.06 9.93 -1.37
C ALA A 55 -14.79 10.48 -2.04
N VAL A 56 -13.75 9.65 -2.17
CA VAL A 56 -12.51 10.03 -2.86
C VAL A 56 -12.77 10.31 -4.34
N GLU A 57 -13.51 9.46 -5.05
CA GLU A 57 -13.86 9.69 -6.45
C GLU A 57 -14.67 10.99 -6.65
N GLU A 58 -15.67 11.24 -5.80
CA GLU A 58 -16.49 12.46 -5.85
C GLU A 58 -15.67 13.72 -5.61
N PHE A 59 -14.68 13.67 -4.72
CA PHE A 59 -13.77 14.80 -4.50
C PHE A 59 -12.98 15.15 -5.78
N TRP A 60 -12.53 14.17 -6.54
CA TRP A 60 -11.79 14.40 -7.79
C TRP A 60 -12.67 14.87 -8.96
N LEU A 61 -14.00 14.81 -8.83
CA LEU A 61 -14.92 15.40 -9.82
C LEU A 61 -15.04 16.92 -9.67
N LEU A 62 -14.54 17.50 -8.57
CA LEU A 62 -14.54 18.93 -8.35
C LEU A 62 -13.59 19.60 -9.38
N PRO A 63 -14.04 20.66 -10.08
CA PRO A 63 -13.28 21.27 -11.19
C PRO A 63 -11.94 21.90 -10.76
N ASP A 64 -11.78 22.18 -9.47
CA ASP A 64 -10.61 22.86 -8.91
C ASP A 64 -9.63 21.92 -8.20
N ALA A 65 -9.79 20.59 -8.30
CA ALA A 65 -8.94 19.64 -7.60
C ALA A 65 -7.73 19.21 -8.45
N THR A 66 -6.58 19.87 -8.25
CA THR A 66 -5.29 19.40 -8.81
C THR A 66 -4.46 18.63 -7.77
N PRO A 67 -3.67 17.61 -8.19
CA PRO A 67 -2.77 16.89 -7.28
C PRO A 67 -1.79 17.82 -6.55
N GLU A 68 -1.31 18.87 -7.21
CA GLU A 68 -0.43 19.87 -6.64
C GLU A 68 -1.12 20.67 -5.54
N GLN A 69 -2.35 21.15 -5.77
CA GLN A 69 -3.11 21.88 -4.74
C GLN A 69 -3.41 21.02 -3.52
N ILE A 70 -3.68 19.73 -3.70
CA ILE A 70 -3.95 18.79 -2.60
C ILE A 70 -2.68 18.50 -1.79
N ALA A 71 -1.58 18.18 -2.48
CA ALA A 71 -0.32 17.82 -1.81
C ALA A 71 0.33 19.03 -1.12
N CYS A 72 0.14 20.23 -1.67
CA CYS A 72 0.70 21.47 -1.14
C CYS A 72 -0.30 22.27 -0.29
N HIS A 73 -1.46 21.68 0.02
CA HIS A 73 -2.51 22.35 0.77
C HIS A 73 -2.06 22.71 2.18
N SER A 74 -2.34 23.95 2.61
CA SER A 74 -2.12 24.36 3.99
C SER A 74 -3.30 23.89 4.86
N HIS A 75 -3.03 23.31 6.04
CA HIS A 75 -4.06 22.65 6.85
C HIS A 75 -5.22 23.57 7.27
N ASP A 76 -5.02 24.89 7.27
CA ASP A 76 -6.00 25.89 7.73
C ASP A 76 -7.01 26.32 6.65
N ASP A 77 -6.81 25.93 5.39
CA ASP A 77 -7.62 26.43 4.26
C ASP A 77 -8.92 25.62 4.03
N GLY A 78 -9.14 24.53 4.76
CA GLY A 78 -10.44 23.83 4.82
C GLY A 78 -10.92 23.21 3.50
N LEU A 79 -10.01 22.72 2.63
CA LEU A 79 -10.38 22.14 1.32
C LEU A 79 -11.32 20.94 1.42
N TRP A 80 -11.23 20.17 2.51
CA TRP A 80 -12.10 19.04 2.79
C TRP A 80 -12.36 18.92 4.30
N ASP A 81 -13.38 18.14 4.65
CA ASP A 81 -13.74 17.92 6.05
C ASP A 81 -12.94 16.80 6.70
N ARG A 82 -12.91 16.78 8.03
CA ARG A 82 -12.24 15.71 8.80
C ARG A 82 -12.80 14.31 8.49
N LYS A 83 -14.03 14.22 8.00
CA LYS A 83 -14.63 12.94 7.61
C LYS A 83 -13.90 12.37 6.40
N PHE A 84 -13.64 13.20 5.39
CA PHE A 84 -12.88 12.82 4.21
C PHE A 84 -11.48 12.31 4.55
N ASP A 85 -10.84 12.86 5.59
CA ASP A 85 -9.55 12.35 6.06
C ASP A 85 -9.60 10.87 6.44
N TYR A 86 -10.65 10.47 7.15
CA TYR A 86 -10.83 9.06 7.52
C TYR A 86 -11.10 8.18 6.29
N ASP A 87 -11.76 8.72 5.26
CA ASP A 87 -12.11 7.98 4.05
C ASP A 87 -10.87 7.65 3.21
N TRP A 88 -10.04 8.64 2.86
CA TRP A 88 -8.82 8.35 2.09
C TRP A 88 -7.79 7.54 2.91
N GLN A 89 -7.69 7.77 4.22
CA GLN A 89 -6.81 7.00 5.10
C GLN A 89 -7.23 5.53 5.21
N ARG A 90 -8.53 5.23 5.19
CA ARG A 90 -9.03 3.86 5.17
C ARG A 90 -8.56 3.12 3.93
N LEU A 91 -8.64 3.76 2.75
CA LEU A 91 -8.13 3.20 1.50
C LEU A 91 -6.63 2.93 1.61
N LEU A 92 -5.86 3.93 2.07
CA LEU A 92 -4.41 3.79 2.23
C LEU A 92 -4.05 2.66 3.20
N HIS A 93 -4.76 2.55 4.32
CA HIS A 93 -4.52 1.50 5.31
C HIS A 93 -4.76 0.11 4.73
N TRP A 94 -5.83 -0.07 3.96
CA TRP A 94 -6.11 -1.35 3.31
C TRP A 94 -5.01 -1.74 2.31
N TYR A 95 -4.56 -0.80 1.47
CA TYR A 95 -3.44 -1.07 0.54
C TYR A 95 -2.11 -1.31 1.27
N ARG A 96 -1.84 -0.62 2.38
CA ARG A 96 -0.69 -0.89 3.26
C ARG A 96 -0.70 -2.32 3.78
N LYS A 97 -1.84 -2.78 4.27
CA LYS A 97 -2.04 -4.15 4.76
C LYS A 97 -1.83 -5.18 3.65
N LEU A 98 -2.36 -4.92 2.47
CA LEU A 98 -2.18 -5.77 1.28
C LEU A 98 -0.69 -5.89 0.89
N VAL A 99 0.02 -4.78 0.78
CA VAL A 99 1.47 -4.76 0.50
C VAL A 99 2.26 -5.49 1.60
N TYR A 100 1.91 -5.27 2.86
CA TYR A 100 2.55 -5.94 4.00
C TYR A 100 2.45 -7.47 3.88
N PHE A 101 1.27 -8.01 3.59
CA PHE A 101 1.10 -9.46 3.44
C PHE A 101 1.88 -10.06 2.28
N HIS A 102 2.01 -9.34 1.17
CA HIS A 102 2.83 -9.79 0.05
C HIS A 102 4.33 -9.79 0.38
N ARG A 103 4.83 -8.73 1.03
CA ARG A 103 6.24 -8.67 1.47
C ARG A 103 6.61 -9.78 2.45
N MET A 104 5.66 -10.18 3.30
CA MET A 104 5.85 -11.29 4.24
C MET A 104 5.71 -12.68 3.58
N GLY A 105 5.45 -12.77 2.28
CA GLY A 105 5.26 -14.02 1.56
C GLY A 105 3.95 -14.74 1.90
N LEU A 106 3.01 -14.06 2.55
CA LEU A 106 1.71 -14.63 2.96
C LEU A 106 0.65 -14.53 1.86
N LEU A 107 0.88 -13.67 0.87
CA LEU A 107 0.01 -13.51 -0.29
C LEU A 107 0.86 -13.51 -1.56
N HIS A 108 0.62 -14.46 -2.45
CA HIS A 108 1.37 -14.60 -3.69
C HIS A 108 0.93 -13.59 -4.74
N SER A 109 1.85 -13.23 -5.64
CA SER A 109 1.63 -12.19 -6.66
C SER A 109 0.46 -12.51 -7.61
N ARG A 110 0.08 -13.79 -7.76
CA ARG A 110 -1.10 -14.20 -8.54
C ARG A 110 -2.39 -13.52 -8.05
N PHE A 111 -2.54 -13.31 -6.74
CA PHE A 111 -3.73 -12.71 -6.18
C PHE A 111 -3.82 -11.22 -6.48
N PHE A 112 -2.68 -10.54 -6.61
CA PHE A 112 -2.62 -9.13 -6.99
C PHE A 112 -3.08 -8.89 -8.43
N GLN A 113 -2.79 -9.83 -9.33
CA GLN A 113 -3.26 -9.76 -10.71
C GLN A 113 -4.79 -9.81 -10.79
N GLU A 114 -5.42 -10.64 -9.95
CA GLU A 114 -6.87 -10.78 -9.87
C GLU A 114 -7.52 -9.61 -9.10
N PHE A 115 -6.98 -9.26 -7.93
CA PHE A 115 -7.57 -8.27 -7.04
C PHE A 115 -6.53 -7.61 -6.11
N PRO A 116 -6.51 -6.27 -5.99
CA PRO A 116 -7.40 -5.29 -6.62
C PRO A 116 -7.17 -5.13 -8.13
N GLY A 117 -6.02 -5.57 -8.65
CA GLY A 117 -5.64 -5.49 -10.06
C GLY A 117 -4.99 -4.15 -10.43
N VAL A 118 -4.40 -4.11 -11.64
CA VAL A 118 -3.65 -2.96 -12.16
C VAL A 118 -4.53 -1.71 -12.24
N SER A 119 -5.76 -1.84 -12.75
CA SER A 119 -6.66 -0.70 -12.99
C SER A 119 -7.04 0.01 -11.69
N ARG A 120 -7.53 -0.75 -10.69
CA ARG A 120 -7.92 -0.18 -9.38
C ARG A 120 -6.71 0.38 -8.63
N THR A 121 -5.57 -0.29 -8.72
CA THR A 121 -4.35 0.20 -8.08
C THR A 121 -3.88 1.52 -8.70
N ARG A 122 -3.99 1.66 -10.02
CA ARG A 122 -3.67 2.92 -10.72
C ARG A 122 -4.57 4.07 -10.26
N GLU A 123 -5.88 3.85 -10.19
CA GLU A 123 -6.83 4.86 -9.70
C GLU A 123 -6.58 5.19 -8.22
N PHE A 124 -6.31 4.18 -7.39
CA PHE A 124 -5.92 4.39 -5.99
C PHE A 124 -4.67 5.27 -5.87
N ILE A 125 -3.60 4.98 -6.61
CA ILE A 125 -2.38 5.79 -6.59
C ILE A 125 -2.71 7.22 -7.03
N ARG A 126 -3.42 7.37 -8.15
CA ARG A 126 -3.78 8.68 -8.70
C ARG A 126 -4.57 9.52 -7.70
N HIS A 127 -5.53 8.91 -7.02
CA HIS A 127 -6.46 9.63 -6.17
C HIS A 127 -5.98 9.79 -4.73
N VAL A 128 -5.24 8.84 -4.17
CA VAL A 128 -4.90 8.84 -2.73
C VAL A 128 -3.48 9.34 -2.45
N GLU A 129 -2.55 9.15 -3.38
CA GLU A 129 -1.15 9.57 -3.18
C GLU A 129 -0.99 11.06 -2.86
N PRO A 130 -1.67 12.00 -3.53
CA PRO A 130 -1.51 13.43 -3.23
C PRO A 130 -1.82 13.78 -1.78
N PHE A 131 -2.87 13.18 -1.20
CA PHE A 131 -3.26 13.39 0.20
C PHE A 131 -2.21 12.84 1.18
N ALA A 132 -1.69 11.64 0.89
CA ALA A 132 -0.65 11.02 1.71
C ALA A 132 0.64 11.86 1.71
N LEU A 133 1.01 12.44 0.56
CA LEU A 133 2.20 13.29 0.47
C LEU A 133 2.05 14.60 1.24
N GLY A 134 0.89 15.26 1.15
CA GLY A 134 0.63 16.48 1.93
C GLY A 134 0.66 16.23 3.43
N THR A 135 0.06 15.12 3.88
CA THR A 135 0.08 14.69 5.28
C THR A 135 1.51 14.48 5.79
N CYS A 136 2.42 13.98 4.95
CA CYS A 136 3.77 13.67 5.37
C CYS A 136 4.71 14.87 5.44
N GLN A 137 4.46 15.90 4.64
CA GLN A 137 5.10 17.18 4.85
C GLN A 137 4.72 17.78 6.21
N LEU A 138 3.44 17.63 6.61
CA LEU A 138 2.95 18.12 7.90
C LEU A 138 3.59 17.39 9.09
N TYR A 139 3.65 16.05 9.05
CA TYR A 139 4.18 15.24 10.16
C TYR A 139 5.69 14.94 10.06
N GLN A 140 6.39 15.49 9.07
CA GLN A 140 7.82 15.25 8.81
C GLN A 140 8.18 13.76 8.67
N GLU A 141 7.27 12.96 8.11
CA GLU A 141 7.50 11.55 7.84
C GLU A 141 8.27 11.35 6.52
N SER A 142 9.37 10.59 6.55
CA SER A 142 10.23 10.41 5.37
C SER A 142 9.73 9.36 4.37
N ASN A 143 8.89 8.40 4.79
CA ASN A 143 8.64 7.15 4.05
C ASN A 143 7.21 6.99 3.51
N CYS A 144 6.55 8.10 3.19
CA CYS A 144 5.12 8.04 2.84
C CYS A 144 4.82 7.56 1.42
N SER A 145 5.81 7.59 0.53
CA SER A 145 5.65 7.09 -0.84
C SER A 145 5.85 5.58 -0.94
N GLU A 146 6.34 4.92 0.11
CA GLU A 146 6.84 3.53 0.03
C GLU A 146 5.78 2.55 -0.50
N VAL A 147 4.54 2.68 -0.04
CA VAL A 147 3.43 1.82 -0.48
C VAL A 147 3.12 2.04 -1.95
N PHE A 148 3.10 3.29 -2.39
CA PHE A 148 2.80 3.65 -3.77
C PHE A 148 3.93 3.23 -4.71
N ASP A 149 5.18 3.44 -4.31
CA ASP A 149 6.36 3.02 -5.07
C ASP A 149 6.43 1.49 -5.20
N TYR A 150 6.10 0.77 -4.12
CA TYR A 150 5.99 -0.68 -4.16
C TYR A 150 4.89 -1.16 -5.12
N LEU A 151 3.71 -0.55 -5.08
CA LEU A 151 2.62 -0.88 -6.00
C LEU A 151 2.97 -0.54 -7.45
N ARG A 152 3.75 0.52 -7.69
CA ARG A 152 4.25 0.83 -9.04
C ARG A 152 5.19 -0.24 -9.56
N GLU A 153 6.13 -0.68 -8.73
CA GLU A 153 7.06 -1.76 -9.08
C GLU A 153 6.30 -3.07 -9.33
N LEU A 154 5.33 -3.40 -8.49
CA LEU A 154 4.56 -4.64 -8.59
C LEU A 154 3.72 -4.74 -9.88
N TYR A 155 3.24 -3.61 -10.39
CA TYR A 155 2.35 -3.56 -11.56
C TYR A 155 2.96 -2.84 -12.78
N ASP A 156 4.26 -2.58 -12.79
CA ASP A 156 4.97 -1.81 -13.83
C ASP A 156 4.27 -0.48 -14.19
N LEU A 157 3.84 0.28 -13.17
CA LEU A 157 3.16 1.56 -13.36
C LEU A 157 4.16 2.71 -13.54
N PRO A 158 3.76 3.82 -14.19
CA PRO A 158 4.62 4.99 -14.35
C PRO A 158 5.15 5.51 -13.02
N LYS A 159 6.43 5.89 -13.02
CA LYS A 159 7.06 6.55 -11.87
C LYS A 159 6.33 7.83 -11.53
N ARG A 160 6.35 8.17 -10.24
CA ARG A 160 5.77 9.40 -9.71
C ARG A 160 6.35 10.63 -10.42
N LYS A 161 5.49 11.57 -10.80
CA LYS A 161 5.93 12.91 -11.23
C LYS A 161 6.32 13.70 -9.99
N ALA A 162 7.47 14.36 -10.01
CA ALA A 162 7.88 15.21 -8.88
C ALA A 162 6.85 16.34 -8.71
N LEU A 163 6.21 16.40 -7.54
CA LEU A 163 5.33 17.50 -7.15
C LEU A 163 6.22 18.56 -6.50
N THR A 164 6.25 19.76 -7.09
CA THR A 164 6.93 20.93 -6.53
C THR A 164 5.89 21.88 -5.95
N CYS A 165 5.89 22.03 -4.63
CA CYS A 165 5.09 23.03 -3.95
C CYS A 165 5.80 24.38 -4.06
N GLU A 166 5.28 25.28 -4.89
CA GLU A 166 5.77 26.66 -4.95
C GLU A 166 5.52 27.34 -3.60
N GLY A 167 6.56 27.45 -2.77
CA GLY A 167 6.47 28.07 -1.44
C GLY A 167 7.50 27.59 -0.42
N GLN A 168 8.09 26.40 -0.58
CA GLN A 168 9.09 25.87 0.37
C GLN A 168 10.50 26.49 0.22
N ASP A 169 10.86 27.03 -0.95
CA ASP A 169 12.16 27.69 -1.13
C ASP A 169 12.28 29.03 -0.38
N ASN A 170 11.14 29.67 -0.04
CA ASN A 170 11.14 30.95 0.66
C ASN A 170 11.26 30.83 2.19
N ALA A 171 11.02 29.65 2.76
CA ALA A 171 11.18 29.42 4.20
C ALA A 171 12.65 29.16 4.55
N VAL A 172 13.35 28.34 3.76
CA VAL A 172 14.78 28.04 3.95
C VAL A 172 15.66 29.27 3.70
N ALA A 173 15.28 30.12 2.74
CA ALA A 173 15.97 31.40 2.47
C ALA A 173 15.78 32.44 3.59
N LYS A 174 14.68 32.37 4.36
CA LYS A 174 14.44 33.29 5.49
C LYS A 174 15.16 32.87 6.76
N GLU A 175 15.29 31.58 7.04
CA GLU A 175 16.09 31.11 8.20
C GLU A 175 17.58 31.39 8.00
N THR A 176 18.11 31.12 6.80
CA THR A 176 19.53 31.43 6.49
C THR A 176 19.83 32.93 6.46
N ALA A 177 18.88 33.78 6.06
CA ALA A 177 19.05 35.23 6.14
C ALA A 177 18.98 35.80 7.57
N THR A 178 18.30 35.11 8.49
CA THR A 178 18.17 35.58 9.89
C THR A 178 19.33 35.12 10.77
N GLU A 179 19.95 33.97 10.46
CA GLU A 179 21.21 33.55 11.10
C GLU A 179 22.41 34.39 10.63
N ALA A 180 22.49 34.74 9.34
CA ALA A 180 23.59 35.57 8.83
C ALA A 180 23.64 36.99 9.42
N VAL A 181 22.49 37.54 9.88
CA VAL A 181 22.44 38.88 10.50
C VAL A 181 22.83 38.85 11.99
N LYS A 182 22.84 37.68 12.64
CA LYS A 182 23.25 37.56 14.06
C LYS A 182 24.76 37.33 14.25
N GLU A 183 25.52 37.01 13.21
CA GLU A 183 26.98 36.88 13.29
C GLU A 183 27.75 38.17 12.96
N GLU A 184 27.09 39.25 12.54
CA GLU A 184 27.74 40.55 12.25
C GLU A 184 27.40 41.70 13.22
N LEU A 185 26.98 41.41 14.47
CA LEU A 185 26.71 42.44 15.49
C LEU A 185 27.37 42.17 16.84
#